data_AF-N1V2S5-F1
#
_entry.id   AF-N1V2S5-F1
#
_cell.length_a   1.000
_cell.length_b   1.000
_cell.length_c   1.000
_cell.angle_alpha   90.00
_cell.angle_beta   90.00
_cell.angle_gamma   90.00
#
_symmetry.space_group_name_H-M   'P 1'
#
loop_
_entity.id
_entity.type
_entity.pdbx_description
1 polymer ?
#
loop_
_entity_poly.entity_id
_entity_poly.type
_entity_poly.pdbx_seq_one_letter_code
_entity_poly.pdbx_strand_id
1 'polypeptide(L)'
;MPDGVLDPNKKSTRIISAVLAVLLGWLVVCYPAFLLALVSMFSFSGCFLECTEPDPLAGVLFLGAALVLAAAPVLLGWSILRPGSPAWKFGVGGLLVLAAIWGYEVVAGAL
;
A
#
# COMPACT_ATOMS: atom_id res chain seq x y z
N MET A 1 -19.96 -23.35 33.48
CA MET A 1 -18.60 -22.81 33.29
C MET A 1 -18.65 -21.37 33.78
N PRO A 2 -18.10 -21.07 34.96
CA PRO A 2 -18.29 -19.79 35.62
C PRO A 2 -17.63 -18.66 34.84
N ASP A 3 -18.34 -17.55 34.77
CA ASP A 3 -18.02 -16.35 34.01
C ASP A 3 -16.66 -15.79 34.43
N GLY A 4 -15.69 -15.95 33.53
CA GLY A 4 -14.33 -15.47 33.72
C GLY A 4 -14.33 -13.95 33.81
N VAL A 5 -14.11 -13.43 35.01
CA VAL A 5 -13.71 -12.04 35.28
C VAL A 5 -12.57 -11.70 34.33
N LEU A 6 -12.88 -10.91 33.30
CA LEU A 6 -11.92 -10.49 32.30
C LEU A 6 -11.00 -9.47 32.96
N ASP A 7 -9.80 -9.90 33.33
CA ASP A 7 -8.77 -9.04 33.91
C ASP A 7 -8.55 -7.81 32.98
N PRO A 8 -8.86 -6.57 33.41
CA PRO A 8 -8.85 -5.40 32.53
C PRO A 8 -7.46 -5.15 31.93
N ASN A 9 -6.42 -5.56 32.63
CA ASN A 9 -5.03 -5.50 32.18
C ASN A 9 -4.79 -6.41 30.95
N LYS A 10 -5.35 -7.62 30.95
CA LYS A 10 -5.23 -8.58 29.83
C LYS A 10 -5.95 -8.11 28.57
N LYS A 11 -7.07 -7.39 28.72
CA LYS A 11 -7.80 -6.77 27.60
C LYS A 11 -7.01 -5.60 27.00
N SER A 12 -6.43 -4.74 27.84
CA SER A 12 -5.61 -3.60 27.41
C SER A 12 -4.37 -4.06 26.61
N THR A 13 -3.65 -5.07 27.10
CA THR A 13 -2.44 -5.60 26.43
C THR A 13 -2.73 -6.21 25.04
N ARG A 14 -3.91 -6.82 24.85
CA ARG A 14 -4.34 -7.32 23.53
C ARG A 14 -4.68 -6.20 22.55
N ILE A 15 -5.28 -5.11 23.03
CA ILE A 15 -5.58 -3.95 22.20
C ILE A 15 -4.28 -3.24 21.80
N ILE A 16 -3.36 -3.04 22.74
CA ILE A 16 -2.07 -2.39 22.48
C ILE A 16 -1.27 -3.19 21.45
N SER A 17 -1.17 -4.52 21.61
CA SER A 17 -0.46 -5.38 20.64
C SER A 17 -1.11 -5.40 19.27
N ALA A 18 -2.44 -5.41 19.18
CA ALA A 18 -3.15 -5.31 17.90
C ALA A 18 -2.90 -3.96 17.21
N VAL A 19 -2.95 -2.85 17.96
CA VAL A 19 -2.67 -1.51 17.43
C VAL A 19 -1.21 -1.40 16.96
N LEU A 20 -0.25 -1.94 17.74
CA LEU A 20 1.15 -1.98 17.36
C LEU A 20 1.37 -2.79 16.08
N ALA A 21 0.73 -3.95 15.94
CA ALA A 21 0.81 -4.78 14.74
C ALA A 21 0.25 -4.05 13.51
N VAL A 22 -0.86 -3.32 13.66
CA VAL A 22 -1.42 -2.49 12.58
C VAL A 22 -0.48 -1.35 12.21
N LEU A 23 0.06 -0.62 13.18
CA LEU A 23 1.01 0.47 12.94
C LEU A 23 2.31 -0.02 12.29
N LEU A 24 2.85 -1.15 12.75
CA LEU A 24 4.02 -1.80 12.14
C LEU A 24 3.72 -2.25 10.71
N GLY A 25 2.58 -2.90 10.49
CA GLY A 25 2.14 -3.27 9.15
C GLY A 25 1.99 -2.04 8.24
N TRP A 26 1.47 -0.94 8.77
CA TRP A 26 1.36 0.30 8.03
C TRP A 26 2.72 0.90 7.71
N LEU A 27 3.67 0.88 8.64
CA LEU A 27 5.03 1.38 8.44
C LEU A 27 5.75 0.59 7.34
N VAL A 28 5.62 -0.74 7.34
CA VAL A 28 6.21 -1.63 6.32
C VAL A 28 5.64 -1.38 4.93
N VAL A 29 4.37 -1.01 4.83
CA VAL A 29 3.69 -0.73 3.55
C VAL A 29 3.88 0.73 3.10
N CYS A 30 3.94 1.68 4.04
CA CYS A 30 4.15 3.10 3.74
C CYS A 30 5.57 3.39 3.26
N TYR A 31 6.57 2.66 3.74
CA TYR A 31 7.95 2.83 3.28
C TYR A 31 8.13 2.62 1.76
N PRO A 32 7.71 1.49 1.15
CA PRO A 32 7.77 1.33 -0.30
C PRO A 32 6.84 2.30 -1.03
N ALA A 33 5.65 2.62 -0.48
CA ALA A 33 4.76 3.61 -1.07
C ALA A 33 5.42 5.01 -1.15
N PHE A 34 6.19 5.39 -0.14
CA PHE A 34 6.93 6.65 -0.10
C PHE A 34 8.05 6.69 -1.16
N LEU A 35 8.79 5.58 -1.32
CA LEU A 35 9.81 5.48 -2.37
C LEU A 35 9.19 5.59 -3.77
N LEU A 36 8.06 4.92 -4.01
CA LEU A 36 7.34 5.01 -5.28
C LEU A 36 6.81 6.42 -5.56
N ALA A 37 6.33 7.12 -4.54
CA ALA A 37 5.93 8.52 -4.67
C ALA A 37 7.13 9.42 -5.03
N LEU A 38 8.29 9.20 -4.42
CA LEU A 38 9.54 9.89 -4.78
C LEU A 38 9.94 9.62 -6.23
N VAL A 39 9.93 8.36 -6.67
CA VAL A 39 10.22 7.99 -8.07
C VAL A 39 9.23 8.64 -9.03
N SER A 40 7.95 8.72 -8.67
CA SER A 40 6.95 9.42 -9.49
C SER A 40 7.27 10.90 -9.63
N MET A 41 7.69 11.54 -8.54
CA MET A 41 8.07 12.95 -8.53
C MET A 41 9.27 13.21 -9.45
N PHE A 42 10.26 12.32 -9.44
CA PHE A 42 11.43 12.40 -10.35
C PHE A 42 11.07 12.12 -11.80
N SER A 43 10.13 11.21 -12.05
CA SER A 43 9.66 10.91 -13.41
C SER A 43 8.91 12.09 -14.03
N PHE A 44 8.13 12.82 -13.23
CA PHE A 44 7.45 14.05 -13.67
C PHE A 44 8.40 15.25 -13.81
N SER A 45 9.39 15.38 -12.93
CA SER A 45 10.36 16.47 -13.00
C SER A 45 11.46 16.23 -14.03
N GLY A 46 11.67 14.98 -14.44
CA GLY A 46 12.77 14.56 -15.32
C GLY A 46 14.16 14.75 -14.70
N CYS A 47 14.26 15.12 -13.41
CA CYS A 47 15.55 15.50 -12.84
C CYS A 47 15.73 14.92 -11.43
N PHE A 48 16.65 13.96 -11.31
CA PHE A 48 17.08 13.32 -10.06
C PHE A 48 18.57 13.48 -9.81
N LEU A 49 19.41 12.98 -10.73
CA LEU A 49 20.88 13.14 -10.72
C LEU A 49 21.39 13.76 -12.02
N GLU A 50 20.77 13.42 -13.15
CA GLU A 50 20.97 14.03 -14.45
C GLU A 50 19.58 14.40 -14.99
N CYS A 51 19.42 15.60 -15.55
CA CYS A 51 18.13 15.98 -16.14
C CYS A 51 17.97 15.23 -17.47
N THR A 52 16.95 14.40 -17.53
CA THR A 52 16.56 13.60 -18.70
C THR A 52 15.19 14.05 -19.18
N GLU A 53 14.78 13.63 -20.38
CA GLU A 53 13.43 13.89 -20.89
C GLU A 53 12.40 13.35 -19.88
N PRO A 54 11.42 14.16 -19.43
CA PRO A 54 10.43 13.73 -18.45
C PRO A 54 9.56 12.60 -19.01
N ASP A 55 9.39 11.55 -18.23
CA ASP A 55 8.53 10.41 -18.56
C ASP A 55 7.26 10.43 -17.69
N PRO A 56 6.20 11.12 -18.13
CA PRO A 56 4.97 11.24 -17.37
C PRO A 56 4.23 9.92 -17.23
N LEU A 57 4.46 8.94 -18.11
CA LEU A 57 3.79 7.64 -18.05
C LEU A 57 4.33 6.83 -16.87
N ALA A 58 5.65 6.76 -16.73
CA ALA A 58 6.30 6.19 -15.55
C ALA A 58 5.83 6.88 -14.26
N GLY A 59 5.76 8.23 -14.28
CA GLY A 59 5.26 9.02 -13.16
C GLY A 59 3.86 8.63 -12.70
N VAL A 60 2.90 8.51 -13.62
CA VAL A 60 1.52 8.10 -13.30
C VAL A 60 1.46 6.67 -12.74
N LEU A 61 2.24 5.74 -13.30
CA LEU A 61 2.27 4.34 -12.87
C LEU A 61 2.81 4.19 -11.44
N PHE A 62 3.94 4.83 -11.13
CA PHE A 62 4.53 4.78 -9.79
C PHE A 62 3.67 5.49 -8.74
N LEU A 63 3.05 6.62 -9.10
CA LEU A 63 2.11 7.32 -8.22
C LEU A 63 0.86 6.46 -7.95
N GLY A 64 0.34 5.79 -8.98
CA GLY A 64 -0.76 4.84 -8.86
C GLY A 64 -0.45 3.70 -7.90
N ALA A 65 0.75 3.11 -7.99
CA ALA A 65 1.17 2.06 -7.06
C ALA A 65 1.31 2.58 -5.63
N ALA A 66 1.89 3.76 -5.43
CA ALA A 66 2.01 4.37 -4.11
C ALA A 66 0.64 4.54 -3.44
N LEU A 67 -0.36 5.02 -4.19
CA LEU A 67 -1.73 5.16 -3.72
C LEU A 67 -2.39 3.81 -3.40
N VAL A 68 -2.17 2.79 -4.23
CA VAL A 68 -2.69 1.43 -4.00
C VAL A 68 -2.10 0.82 -2.73
N LEU A 69 -0.78 0.92 -2.53
CA LEU A 69 -0.10 0.45 -1.34
C LEU A 69 -0.59 1.19 -0.09
N ALA A 70 -0.75 2.51 -0.16
CA ALA A 70 -1.29 3.31 0.94
C ALA A 70 -2.75 2.92 1.30
N ALA A 71 -3.57 2.61 0.29
CA ALA A 71 -4.97 2.22 0.46
C ALA A 71 -5.18 0.76 0.89
N ALA A 72 -4.26 -0.15 0.56
CA ALA A 72 -4.34 -1.57 0.85
C ALA A 72 -4.70 -1.93 2.30
N PRO A 73 -4.05 -1.36 3.35
CA PRO A 73 -4.37 -1.67 4.75
C PRO A 73 -5.77 -1.20 5.18
N VAL A 74 -6.24 -0.05 4.64
CA VAL A 74 -7.61 0.44 4.89
C VAL A 74 -8.63 -0.50 4.25
N LEU A 75 -8.36 -0.95 3.02
CA LEU A 75 -9.19 -1.92 2.30
C LEU A 75 -9.20 -3.29 2.97
N LEU A 76 -8.07 -3.75 3.48
CA LEU A 76 -7.95 -4.98 4.26
C LEU A 76 -8.79 -4.91 5.54
N GLY A 77 -8.64 -3.84 6.32
CA GLY A 77 -9.46 -3.62 7.52
C GLY A 77 -10.96 -3.57 7.20
N TRP A 78 -11.32 -2.90 6.10
CA TRP A 78 -12.72 -2.81 5.67
C TRP A 78 -13.29 -4.14 5.20
N SER A 79 -12.50 -4.97 4.51
CA SER A 79 -12.89 -6.30 4.04
C SER A 79 -13.18 -7.27 5.19
N ILE A 80 -12.40 -7.17 6.28
CA ILE A 80 -12.57 -7.99 7.50
C ILE A 80 -13.86 -7.58 8.23
N LEU A 81 -14.17 -6.29 8.26
CA LEU A 81 -15.39 -5.76 8.91
C LEU A 81 -16.68 -6.04 8.11
N ARG A 82 -16.59 -6.25 6.79
CA ARG A 82 -17.75 -6.52 5.92
C ARG A 82 -17.44 -7.62 4.89
N PRO A 83 -17.44 -8.90 5.32
CA PRO A 83 -17.28 -10.03 4.41
C PRO A 83 -18.50 -10.08 3.47
N GLY A 84 -18.30 -9.76 2.19
CA GLY A 84 -19.36 -9.65 1.17
C GLY A 84 -19.47 -8.28 0.49
N SER A 85 -18.72 -7.28 0.96
CA SER A 85 -18.62 -5.97 0.30
C SER A 85 -17.94 -6.09 -1.07
N PRO A 86 -18.36 -5.30 -2.10
CA PRO A 86 -17.64 -5.19 -3.37
C PRO A 86 -16.22 -4.61 -3.24
N ALA A 87 -15.73 -4.37 -2.01
CA ALA A 87 -14.37 -3.94 -1.70
C ALA A 87 -13.27 -4.81 -2.34
N TRP A 88 -13.55 -6.08 -2.66
CA TRP A 88 -12.64 -6.94 -3.43
C TRP A 88 -12.24 -6.32 -4.78
N LYS A 89 -13.10 -5.50 -5.39
CA LYS A 89 -12.81 -4.78 -6.64
C LYS A 89 -11.63 -3.81 -6.50
N PHE A 90 -11.42 -3.23 -5.31
CA PHE A 90 -10.24 -2.38 -5.05
C PHE A 90 -8.97 -3.20 -4.90
N GLY A 91 -9.05 -4.41 -4.33
CA GLY A 91 -7.95 -5.36 -4.33
C GLY A 91 -7.56 -5.79 -5.74
N VAL A 92 -8.54 -6.08 -6.60
CA VAL A 92 -8.31 -6.38 -8.02
C VAL A 92 -7.75 -5.18 -8.78
N GLY A 93 -8.23 -3.97 -8.50
CA GLY A 93 -7.67 -2.72 -9.05
C GLY A 93 -6.21 -2.53 -8.65
N GLY A 94 -5.88 -2.77 -7.38
CA GLY A 94 -4.51 -2.72 -6.90
C GLY A 94 -3.60 -3.76 -7.55
N LEU A 95 -4.10 -4.98 -7.73
CA LEU A 95 -3.39 -6.04 -8.45
C LEU A 95 -3.15 -5.68 -9.92
N LEU A 96 -4.14 -5.05 -10.57
CA LEU A 96 -4.02 -4.57 -11.95
C LEU A 96 -2.96 -3.47 -12.09
N VAL A 97 -2.90 -2.53 -11.15
CA VAL A 97 -1.87 -1.48 -11.13
C VAL A 97 -0.48 -2.09 -10.94
N LEU A 98 -0.34 -3.06 -10.02
CA LEU A 98 0.93 -3.78 -9.83
C LEU A 98 1.32 -4.59 -11.09
N ALA A 99 0.36 -5.24 -11.75
CA ALA A 99 0.60 -5.96 -13.00
C ALA A 99 0.99 -5.01 -14.15
N ALA A 100 0.39 -3.82 -14.21
CA ALA A 100 0.74 -2.80 -15.19
C ALA A 100 2.17 -2.27 -14.99
N ILE A 101 2.61 -2.09 -13.74
CA ILE A 101 4.00 -1.69 -13.43
C ILE A 101 4.98 -2.81 -13.79
N TRP A 102 4.64 -4.05 -13.45
CA TRP A 102 5.48 -5.19 -13.82
C TRP A 102 5.60 -5.32 -15.35
N GLY A 103 4.49 -5.13 -16.08
CA GLY A 103 4.51 -5.07 -17.54
C GLY A 103 5.33 -3.89 -18.08
N TYR A 104 5.24 -2.72 -17.44
CA TYR A 104 6.03 -1.55 -17.82
C TYR A 104 7.53 -1.79 -17.66
N GLU A 105 7.97 -2.32 -16.53
CA GLU A 105 9.38 -2.64 -16.28
C GLU A 105 9.92 -3.70 -17.25
N VAL A 106 9.11 -4.71 -17.59
CA VAL A 106 9.48 -5.74 -18.58
C VAL A 106 9.61 -5.15 -19.99
N VAL A 107 8.73 -4.23 -20.36
CA VAL A 107 8.77 -3.58 -21.69
C VAL A 107 9.89 -2.54 -21.75
N ALA A 108 10.09 -1.77 -20.69
CA ALA A 108 11.14 -0.75 -20.59
C ALA A 108 12.55 -1.37 -20.47
N GLY A 109 12.68 -2.53 -19.81
CA GLY A 109 13.95 -3.28 -19.73
C GLY A 109 14.26 -4.12 -20.97
N ALA A 110 13.33 -4.22 -21.93
CA ALA A 110 13.52 -4.92 -23.21
C ALA A 110 13.87 -3.99 -24.38
N LEU A 111 13.86 -2.68 -24.17
CA LEU A 111 14.24 -1.61 -25.10
C LEU A 111 15.63 -1.07 -24.76
#